data_AF-A0ABD7TJX9-F1
#
_entry.id   AF-A0ABD7TJX9-F1
#
_cell.length_a   1.000
_cell.length_b   1.000
_cell.length_c   1.000
_cell.angle_alpha   90.00
_cell.angle_beta   90.00
_cell.angle_gamma   90.00
#
_symmetry.space_group_name_H-M   'P 1'
#
loop_
_entity.id
_entity.type
_entity.pdbx_description
1 polymer ?
#
loop_
_entity_poly.entity_id
_entity_poly.type
_entity_poly.pdbx_seq_one_letter_code
_entity_poly.pdbx_strand_id
1 'polypeptide(L)'
;MSEVILFLADEEAMVSFGQRIAQVTAGAGLIFLEGDLGAGKTTLSRGIIRGLGHTGAVKSPTFTLVEPYEIGDVRAFHFDLYRLVDPEELEYMGIRDYFDEDALCLIEWPDKGTGFLPKPDLTITITPHEHGRQLKLLPQSARGQSWCAALALEFK
;
A
#
# COMPACT_ATOMS: atom_id res chain seq x y z
N MET A 1 1.32 14.09 15.29
CA MET A 1 2.20 13.08 14.65
C MET A 1 2.84 13.74 13.45
N SER A 2 4.15 13.55 13.24
CA SER A 2 4.87 14.16 12.12
C SER A 2 4.82 13.23 10.91
N GLU A 3 4.36 13.76 9.78
CA GLU A 3 4.54 13.13 8.48
C GLU A 3 6.03 12.95 8.15
N VAL A 4 6.35 11.92 7.37
CA VAL A 4 7.71 11.67 6.86
C VAL A 4 7.69 11.89 5.35
N ILE A 5 8.65 12.67 4.84
CA ILE A 5 8.81 12.92 3.41
C ILE A 5 10.11 12.28 2.96
N LEU A 6 10.03 11.46 1.91
CA LEU A 6 11.16 10.73 1.33
C LEU A 6 11.25 11.02 -0.17
N PHE A 7 12.46 11.00 -0.72
CA PHE A 7 12.70 11.05 -2.16
C PHE A 7 13.26 9.72 -2.65
N LEU A 8 12.67 9.18 -3.72
CA LEU A 8 13.10 7.95 -4.39
C LEU A 8 13.46 8.28 -5.84
N ALA A 9 14.74 8.07 -6.20
CA ALA A 9 15.31 8.56 -7.45
C ALA A 9 14.75 7.86 -8.71
N ASP A 10 14.41 6.58 -8.60
CA ASP A 10 14.02 5.73 -9.74
C ASP A 10 13.10 4.57 -9.31
N GLU A 11 12.79 3.69 -10.28
CA GLU A 11 11.96 2.50 -10.06
C GLU A 11 12.63 1.48 -9.12
N GLU A 12 13.96 1.36 -9.13
CA GLU A 12 14.69 0.44 -8.26
C GLU A 12 14.59 0.89 -6.80
N ALA A 13 14.75 2.18 -6.53
CA ALA A 13 14.54 2.78 -5.22
C ALA A 13 13.09 2.58 -4.74
N MET A 14 12.11 2.70 -5.63
CA MET A 14 10.69 2.44 -5.34
C MET A 14 10.43 0.98 -4.92
N VAL A 15 11.05 0.03 -5.63
CA VAL A 15 10.93 -1.40 -5.33
C VAL A 15 11.64 -1.75 -4.03
N SER A 16 12.85 -1.25 -3.81
CA SER A 16 13.62 -1.43 -2.57
C SER A 16 12.87 -0.87 -1.36
N PHE A 17 12.28 0.32 -1.50
CA PHE A 17 11.43 0.90 -0.46
C PHE A 17 10.20 0.02 -0.18
N GLY A 18 9.56 -0.55 -1.20
CA GLY A 18 8.49 -1.52 -1.02
C GLY A 18 8.93 -2.78 -0.26
N GLN A 19 10.09 -3.34 -0.59
CA GLN A 19 10.66 -4.48 0.15
C GLN A 19 10.89 -4.13 1.62
N ARG A 20 11.32 -2.90 1.89
CA ARG A 20 11.52 -2.44 3.26
C ARG A 20 10.20 -2.26 4.02
N ILE A 21 9.15 -1.77 3.36
CA ILE A 21 7.80 -1.74 3.93
C ILE A 21 7.36 -3.14 4.33
N ALA A 22 7.55 -4.14 3.46
CA ALA A 22 7.19 -5.53 3.75
C ALA A 22 7.85 -6.05 5.05
N GLN A 23 9.10 -5.69 5.30
CA GLN A 23 9.82 -6.07 6.51
C GLN A 23 9.27 -5.40 7.77
N VAL A 24 9.00 -4.08 7.72
CA VAL A 24 8.52 -3.35 8.91
C VAL A 24 7.07 -3.67 9.24
N THR A 25 6.25 -4.00 8.24
CA THR A 25 4.85 -4.42 8.44
C THR A 25 4.74 -5.86 8.91
N ALA A 26 5.78 -6.68 8.69
CA ALA A 26 5.76 -8.12 8.93
C ALA A 26 4.55 -8.81 8.27
N GLY A 27 4.09 -8.28 7.12
CA GLY A 27 2.96 -8.85 6.39
C GLY A 27 1.58 -8.57 6.99
N ALA A 28 1.42 -7.56 7.84
CA ALA A 28 0.13 -7.24 8.46
C ALA A 28 -0.21 -5.74 8.48
N GLY A 29 -1.51 -5.43 8.47
CA GLY A 29 -2.10 -4.10 8.62
C GLY A 29 -2.59 -3.47 7.31
N LEU A 30 -3.00 -2.21 7.35
CA LEU A 30 -3.70 -1.55 6.26
C LEU A 30 -2.95 -0.32 5.75
N ILE A 31 -2.58 -0.35 4.47
CA ILE A 31 -1.85 0.73 3.80
C ILE A 31 -2.68 1.29 2.65
N PHE A 32 -2.88 2.60 2.66
CA PHE A 32 -3.47 3.34 1.55
C PHE A 32 -2.38 3.90 0.64
N LEU A 33 -2.55 3.74 -0.67
CA LEU A 33 -1.66 4.22 -1.71
C LEU A 33 -2.38 5.26 -2.56
N GLU A 34 -1.92 6.50 -2.46
CA GLU A 34 -2.48 7.65 -3.16
C GLU A 34 -1.49 8.21 -4.18
N GLY A 35 -2.02 8.89 -5.19
CA GLY A 35 -1.24 9.55 -6.23
C GLY A 35 -1.91 9.43 -7.58
N ASP A 36 -1.48 10.27 -8.52
CA ASP A 36 -2.06 10.33 -9.86
C ASP A 36 -1.86 9.02 -10.66
N LEU A 37 -2.54 8.92 -11.81
CA LEU A 37 -2.32 7.82 -12.75
C LEU A 37 -0.85 7.80 -13.20
N GLY A 38 -0.20 6.65 -13.08
CA GLY A 38 1.24 6.51 -13.38
C GLY A 38 2.19 7.02 -12.30
N ALA A 39 1.70 7.44 -11.12
CA ALA A 39 2.55 7.88 -10.01
C ALA A 39 3.50 6.79 -9.49
N GLY A 40 3.13 5.50 -9.63
CA GLY A 40 3.94 4.36 -9.20
C GLY A 40 3.33 3.53 -8.07
N LYS A 41 2.02 3.68 -7.79
CA LYS A 41 1.29 2.90 -6.78
C LYS A 41 1.47 1.39 -6.96
N THR A 42 1.17 0.86 -8.14
CA THR A 42 1.37 -0.57 -8.46
C THR A 42 2.84 -1.01 -8.39
N THR A 43 3.78 -0.11 -8.72
CA THR A 43 5.23 -0.38 -8.58
C THR A 43 5.58 -0.58 -7.10
N LEU A 44 5.06 0.26 -6.22
CA LEU A 44 5.22 0.12 -4.77
C LEU A 44 4.56 -1.16 -4.26
N SER A 45 3.30 -1.43 -4.62
CA SER A 45 2.58 -2.66 -4.25
C SER A 45 3.38 -3.90 -4.62
N ARG A 46 3.95 -3.94 -5.83
CA ARG A 46 4.83 -5.00 -6.30
C ARG A 46 6.11 -5.13 -5.49
N GLY A 47 6.74 -4.03 -5.10
CA GLY A 47 7.91 -4.05 -4.22
C GLY A 47 7.58 -4.68 -2.86
N ILE A 48 6.43 -4.30 -2.28
CA ILE A 48 5.93 -4.82 -1.00
C ILE A 48 5.64 -6.32 -1.10
N ILE A 49 4.80 -6.73 -2.05
CA ILE A 49 4.36 -8.12 -2.21
C ILE A 49 5.55 -9.05 -2.51
N ARG A 50 6.52 -8.60 -3.32
CA ARG A 50 7.77 -9.36 -3.54
C ARG A 50 8.66 -9.38 -2.29
N GLY A 51 8.70 -8.29 -1.53
CA GLY A 51 9.41 -8.22 -0.25
C GLY A 51 8.87 -9.20 0.79
N LEU A 52 7.60 -9.56 0.71
CA LEU A 52 6.99 -10.62 1.53
C LEU A 52 7.39 -12.03 1.07
N GLY A 53 7.94 -12.19 -0.14
CA GLY A 53 8.40 -13.48 -0.68
C GLY A 53 7.66 -13.98 -1.92
N HIS A 54 6.70 -13.23 -2.46
CA HIS A 54 6.01 -13.63 -3.70
C HIS A 54 6.96 -13.62 -4.90
N THR A 55 6.95 -14.68 -5.69
CA THR A 55 7.83 -14.87 -6.87
C THR A 55 7.11 -14.64 -8.21
N GLY A 56 5.78 -14.50 -8.18
CA GLY A 56 4.98 -14.34 -9.39
C GLY A 56 4.90 -12.91 -9.94
N ALA A 57 4.07 -12.75 -10.97
CA ALA A 57 3.68 -11.43 -11.43
C ALA A 57 2.83 -10.75 -10.34
N VAL A 58 3.06 -9.45 -10.15
CA VAL A 58 2.18 -8.56 -9.39
C VAL A 58 1.73 -7.50 -10.38
N LYS A 59 0.46 -7.51 -10.71
CA LYS A 59 -0.18 -6.57 -11.64
C LYS A 59 -1.27 -5.82 -10.90
N SER A 60 -1.66 -4.65 -11.41
CA SER A 60 -2.80 -3.93 -10.84
C SER A 60 -4.08 -4.74 -11.05
N PRO A 61 -4.85 -5.04 -9.99
CA PRO A 61 -6.13 -5.73 -10.10
C PRO A 61 -7.25 -4.78 -10.52
N THR A 62 -6.98 -3.82 -11.42
CA THR A 62 -7.92 -2.76 -11.80
C THR A 62 -9.29 -3.27 -12.27
N PHE A 63 -9.35 -4.48 -12.85
CA PHE A 63 -10.61 -5.09 -13.32
C PHE A 63 -11.22 -6.09 -12.33
N THR A 64 -10.41 -6.72 -11.48
CA THR A 64 -10.88 -7.66 -10.45
C THR A 64 -11.14 -6.97 -9.11
N LEU A 65 -10.74 -5.70 -8.99
CA LEU A 65 -10.68 -4.83 -7.81
C LEU A 65 -9.76 -5.33 -6.70
N VAL A 66 -9.63 -6.64 -6.52
CA VAL A 66 -8.76 -7.29 -5.53
C VAL A 66 -7.97 -8.43 -6.17
N GLU A 67 -6.74 -8.62 -5.71
CA GLU A 67 -5.92 -9.81 -5.96
C GLU A 67 -5.37 -10.32 -4.61
N PRO A 68 -5.67 -11.56 -4.20
CA PRO A 68 -5.10 -12.19 -3.02
C PRO A 68 -3.71 -12.79 -3.31
N TYR A 69 -2.82 -12.72 -2.34
CA TYR A 69 -1.49 -13.32 -2.36
C TYR A 69 -1.29 -14.14 -1.09
N GLU A 70 -1.09 -15.45 -1.25
CA GLU A 70 -0.74 -16.39 -0.18
C GLU A 70 0.78 -16.65 -0.23
N ILE A 71 1.50 -16.22 0.81
CA ILE A 71 2.95 -16.24 0.85
C ILE A 71 3.41 -16.92 2.14
N GLY A 72 3.47 -18.26 2.11
CA GLY A 72 3.63 -19.05 3.33
C GLY A 72 2.44 -18.82 4.26
N ASP A 73 2.71 -18.37 5.49
CA ASP A 73 1.67 -18.03 6.48
C ASP A 73 1.15 -16.59 6.34
N VAL A 74 1.76 -15.77 5.48
CA VAL A 74 1.34 -14.38 5.26
C VAL A 74 0.25 -14.31 4.20
N ARG A 75 -0.84 -13.61 4.54
CA ARG A 75 -1.90 -13.24 3.60
C ARG A 75 -1.77 -11.76 3.26
N ALA A 76 -1.69 -11.44 1.96
CA ALA A 76 -1.72 -10.07 1.48
C ALA A 76 -2.83 -9.88 0.44
N PHE A 77 -3.50 -8.75 0.49
CA PHE A 77 -4.56 -8.38 -0.44
C PHE A 77 -4.20 -7.06 -1.11
N HIS A 78 -4.15 -7.07 -2.43
CA HIS A 78 -3.93 -5.87 -3.23
C HIS A 78 -5.26 -5.42 -3.80
N PHE A 79 -5.71 -4.23 -3.43
CA PHE A 79 -6.89 -3.59 -3.98
C PHE A 79 -6.50 -2.46 -4.92
N ASP A 80 -7.18 -2.36 -6.05
CA ASP A 80 -7.12 -1.20 -6.96
C ASP A 80 -8.54 -0.74 -7.28
N LEU A 81 -8.95 0.34 -6.63
CA LEU A 81 -10.31 0.86 -6.70
C LEU A 81 -10.50 1.87 -7.84
N TYR A 82 -9.53 2.04 -8.74
CA TYR A 82 -9.60 3.05 -9.81
C TYR A 82 -10.89 2.98 -10.64
N ARG A 83 -11.40 1.76 -10.88
CA ARG A 83 -12.62 1.50 -11.65
C ARG A 83 -13.87 1.28 -10.81
N LEU A 84 -13.77 1.38 -9.49
CA LEU A 84 -14.92 1.30 -8.60
C LEU A 84 -15.83 2.52 -8.88
N VAL A 85 -17.05 2.26 -9.33
CA VAL A 85 -18.02 3.32 -9.67
C VAL A 85 -18.82 3.69 -8.44
N ASP A 86 -19.32 2.70 -7.71
CA ASP A 86 -20.06 2.87 -6.47
C ASP A 86 -19.28 2.26 -5.29
N PRO A 87 -18.92 3.06 -4.27
CA PRO A 87 -18.29 2.55 -3.05
C PRO A 87 -19.09 1.42 -2.36
N GLU A 88 -20.42 1.36 -2.53
CA GLU A 88 -21.27 0.32 -1.93
C GLU A 88 -20.97 -1.08 -2.48
N GLU A 89 -20.42 -1.19 -3.70
CA GLU A 89 -19.96 -2.46 -4.28
C GLU A 89 -18.98 -3.21 -3.34
N LEU A 90 -18.21 -2.47 -2.53
CA LEU A 90 -17.29 -3.06 -1.55
C LEU A 90 -18.00 -3.84 -0.44
N GLU A 91 -19.20 -3.41 -0.02
CA GLU A 91 -19.98 -4.15 0.99
C GLU A 91 -20.45 -5.49 0.42
N TYR A 92 -20.93 -5.50 -0.84
CA TYR A 92 -21.37 -6.74 -1.51
C TYR A 92 -20.21 -7.72 -1.76
N MET A 93 -18.99 -7.22 -1.91
CA MET A 93 -17.78 -8.03 -2.02
C MET A 93 -17.29 -8.61 -0.68
N GLY A 94 -17.92 -8.24 0.44
CA GLY A 94 -17.47 -8.65 1.76
C GLY A 94 -16.12 -8.06 2.13
N ILE A 95 -15.83 -6.80 1.74
CA ILE A 95 -14.51 -6.20 1.93
C ILE A 95 -14.01 -6.25 3.39
N ARG A 96 -14.95 -6.24 4.35
CA ARG A 96 -14.65 -6.29 5.79
C ARG A 96 -13.92 -7.55 6.21
N ASP A 97 -14.16 -8.67 5.51
CA ASP A 97 -13.53 -9.96 5.82
C ASP A 97 -12.03 -9.98 5.46
N TYR A 98 -11.57 -9.01 4.65
CA TYR A 98 -10.16 -8.90 4.27
C TYR A 98 -9.33 -8.11 5.29
N PHE A 99 -9.96 -7.29 6.12
CA PHE A 99 -9.29 -6.41 7.07
C PHE A 99 -8.99 -7.05 8.43
N ASP A 100 -8.87 -8.39 8.45
CA ASP A 100 -8.33 -9.13 9.59
C ASP A 100 -6.97 -8.55 10.03
N GLU A 101 -6.73 -8.49 11.35
CA GLU A 101 -5.50 -7.90 11.91
C GLU A 101 -4.20 -8.62 11.46
N ASP A 102 -4.33 -9.86 10.98
CA ASP A 102 -3.25 -10.76 10.56
C ASP A 102 -2.88 -10.66 9.08
N ALA A 103 -3.61 -9.88 8.27
CA ALA A 103 -3.35 -9.73 6.84
C ALA A 103 -2.81 -8.34 6.47
N LEU A 104 -2.01 -8.25 5.41
CA LEU A 104 -1.62 -6.97 4.81
C LEU A 104 -2.60 -6.58 3.72
N CYS A 105 -3.25 -5.43 3.87
CA CYS A 105 -4.10 -4.85 2.84
C CYS A 105 -3.42 -3.63 2.22
N LEU A 106 -3.26 -3.63 0.90
CA LEU A 106 -2.77 -2.50 0.12
C LEU A 106 -3.94 -1.96 -0.71
N ILE A 107 -4.34 -0.69 -0.51
CA ILE A 107 -5.46 -0.10 -1.25
C ILE A 107 -4.96 1.05 -2.12
N GLU A 108 -4.94 0.85 -3.42
CA GLU A 108 -4.79 1.93 -4.40
C GLU A 108 -6.12 2.64 -4.63
N TRP A 109 -6.07 3.98 -4.74
CA TRP A 109 -7.25 4.84 -4.90
C TRP A 109 -8.28 4.71 -3.76
N PRO A 110 -7.86 4.89 -2.49
CA PRO A 110 -8.74 4.73 -1.34
C PRO A 110 -9.91 5.73 -1.34
N ASP A 111 -9.79 6.86 -2.03
CA ASP A 111 -10.85 7.85 -2.20
C ASP A 111 -12.12 7.25 -2.82
N LYS A 112 -11.96 6.25 -3.68
CA LYS A 112 -13.07 5.54 -4.33
C LYS A 112 -13.86 4.64 -3.39
N GLY A 113 -13.28 4.23 -2.26
CA GLY A 113 -13.94 3.40 -1.25
C GLY A 113 -14.46 4.20 -0.04
N THR A 114 -14.53 5.53 -0.14
CA THR A 114 -14.90 6.40 1.00
C THR A 114 -16.23 5.97 1.63
N GLY A 115 -16.22 5.80 2.97
CA GLY A 115 -17.39 5.37 3.73
C GLY A 115 -17.45 3.85 4.00
N PHE A 116 -16.72 3.05 3.21
CA PHE A 116 -16.68 1.58 3.33
C PHE A 116 -15.32 1.05 3.76
N LEU A 117 -14.26 1.82 3.54
CA LEU A 117 -12.92 1.48 4.01
C LEU A 117 -12.72 1.87 5.48
N PRO A 118 -12.08 1.02 6.30
CA PRO A 118 -11.65 1.40 7.64
C PRO A 118 -10.50 2.40 7.58
N LYS A 119 -10.13 2.97 8.74
CA LYS A 119 -8.98 3.87 8.82
C LYS A 119 -7.70 3.08 8.58
N PRO A 120 -6.78 3.54 7.71
CA PRO A 120 -5.53 2.86 7.47
C PRO A 120 -4.59 3.02 8.66
N ASP A 121 -3.60 2.13 8.75
CA ASP A 121 -2.44 2.31 9.61
C ASP A 121 -1.51 3.38 9.03
N LEU A 122 -1.35 3.39 7.71
CA LEU A 122 -0.44 4.27 6.98
C LEU A 122 -1.04 4.69 5.64
N THR A 123 -1.02 5.98 5.34
CA THR A 123 -1.24 6.49 3.98
C THR A 123 0.08 6.91 3.35
N ILE A 124 0.34 6.46 2.13
CA ILE A 124 1.50 6.83 1.32
C ILE A 124 1.00 7.57 0.08
N THR A 125 1.25 8.87 0.03
CA THR A 125 0.98 9.69 -1.16
C THR A 125 2.23 9.77 -2.01
N ILE A 126 2.12 9.37 -3.28
CA ILE A 126 3.23 9.35 -4.25
C ILE A 126 3.03 10.48 -5.26
N THR A 127 4.00 11.39 -5.36
CA THR A 127 3.97 12.48 -6.34
C THR A 127 5.23 12.49 -7.21
N PRO A 128 5.13 12.85 -8.51
CA PRO A 128 6.32 13.15 -9.31
C PRO A 128 7.16 14.24 -8.66
N HIS A 129 8.48 14.04 -8.60
CA HIS A 129 9.41 15.06 -8.10
C HIS A 129 10.75 14.93 -8.81
N GLU A 130 11.17 15.99 -9.49
CA GLU A 130 12.37 15.98 -10.35
C GLU A 130 12.40 14.78 -11.31
N HIS A 131 13.44 13.95 -11.23
CA HIS A 131 13.62 12.74 -12.02
C HIS A 131 13.02 11.49 -11.35
N GLY A 132 12.55 11.60 -10.10
CA GLY A 132 12.08 10.50 -9.27
C GLY A 132 10.65 10.70 -8.74
N ARG A 133 10.43 10.26 -7.50
CA ARG A 133 9.16 10.37 -6.77
C ARG A 133 9.41 10.90 -5.37
N GLN A 134 8.53 11.79 -4.92
CA GLN A 134 8.42 12.15 -3.51
C GLN A 134 7.31 11.31 -2.89
N LEU A 135 7.61 10.72 -1.74
CA LEU A 135 6.65 9.97 -0.94
C LEU A 135 6.36 10.74 0.34
N LYS A 136 5.09 10.97 0.61
CA LYS A 136 4.59 11.48 1.88
C LYS A 136 3.93 10.34 2.65
N LEU A 137 4.50 10.02 3.81
CA LEU A 137 4.02 8.97 4.72
C LEU A 137 3.27 9.62 5.87
N LEU A 138 1.98 9.31 5.99
CA LEU A 138 1.10 9.77 7.05
C LEU A 138 0.65 8.58 7.92
N PRO A 139 1.24 8.38 9.11
CA PRO A 139 0.80 7.34 10.02
C PRO A 139 -0.52 7.73 10.70
N GLN A 140 -1.45 6.78 10.80
CA GLN A 140 -2.80 6.97 11.33
C GLN A 140 -3.16 5.98 12.45
N SER A 141 -2.25 5.05 12.78
CA SER A 141 -2.32 4.17 13.95
C SER A 141 -1.00 4.12 14.71
N ALA A 142 -0.96 3.46 15.88
CA ALA A 142 0.28 3.22 16.62
C ALA A 142 1.25 2.31 15.84
N ARG A 143 0.71 1.35 15.09
CA ARG A 143 1.47 0.46 14.20
C ARG A 143 2.12 1.27 13.07
N GLY A 144 1.32 2.11 12.39
CA GLY A 144 1.81 3.01 11.35
C GLY A 144 2.86 4.01 11.84
N GLN A 145 2.72 4.55 13.05
CA GLN A 145 3.74 5.42 13.65
C GLN A 145 5.08 4.68 13.81
N SER A 146 5.04 3.43 14.27
CA SER A 146 6.23 2.60 14.45
C SER A 146 6.91 2.29 13.12
N TRP A 147 6.13 2.00 12.07
CA TRP A 147 6.65 1.81 10.71
C TRP A 147 7.30 3.07 10.16
N CYS A 148 6.62 4.22 10.25
CA CYS A 148 7.17 5.50 9.80
C CYS A 148 8.47 5.86 10.50
N ALA A 149 8.56 5.59 11.81
CA ALA A 149 9.79 5.82 12.57
C ALA A 149 10.94 4.92 12.06
N ALA A 150 10.67 3.64 11.82
CA ALA A 150 11.66 2.71 11.26
C ALA A 150 12.11 3.12 9.85
N LEU A 151 11.18 3.51 8.97
CA LEU A 151 11.47 3.94 7.60
C LEU A 151 12.24 5.28 7.57
N ALA A 152 11.92 6.22 8.46
CA ALA A 152 12.58 7.52 8.51
C ALA A 152 14.05 7.46 8.95
N LEU A 153 14.47 6.40 9.66
CA LEU A 153 15.87 6.22 10.07
C LEU A 153 16.77 5.77 8.92
N GLU A 154 16.20 5.22 7.85
CA GLU A 154 16.93 4.57 6.77
C GLU A 154 16.93 5.38 5.46
N PHE A 155 15.92 6.23 5.26
CA PHE A 155 15.74 7.01 4.03
C PHE A 155 15.82 8.53 4.22
N LYS A 156 16.26 9.01 5.40
CA LYS A 156 16.69 10.39 5.63
C LYS A 156 18.19 10.51 5.55
#